data_AF-J0EWB5-F1
#
_entry.id   AF-J0EWB5-F1
#
_cell.length_a   1.000
_cell.length_b   1.000
_cell.length_c   1.000
_cell.angle_alpha   90.00
_cell.angle_beta   90.00
_cell.angle_gamma   90.00
#
_symmetry.space_group_name_H-M   'P 1'
#
loop_
_entity.id
_entity.type
_entity.pdbx_description
1 polymer ?
#
loop_
_entity_poly.entity_id
_entity_poly.type
_entity_poly.pdbx_seq_one_letter_code
_entity_poly.pdbx_strand_id
1 'polypeptide(L)'
;MQEIKGKKGGLKPSDLKGEITDTSRDGVLVFNQIGEFLKTKNLSEEKRDLMLASFKEISKDPQRDKETSLDKAISMLLEKDSSITKQIFTFLYEFVHKPINESDNTGHLDIMGELYSEFLKYALGDGKELGIVLTPPYVTKMMSELLGVNAKSFVMDLAAGSAGFLISSMVLMIEDIEKTYGKNTTIANEKIKAMKTTQLLGVELNAEMFSLATTNMILRGDGSSLIIKGNTFETSKKIYEDFKPNILLLNPPFSYEENGMPFIKFGLEHMQKGALGAIIIQDSAGSGQALKSNVEILKKHSLLASIKMPTDLFMPQAGVQTSVYIFKAHEPHDYEKPVKFIDFRNDGFKRTKRGLNETSNPTKRYEEIIKIYKAGLNAKVSKELWGALETIYIEDFIAKPRENKHAKDFNFEAHQKNDTKPELKDFKRTIADYLSYEVGLILKNQTPPK
;
A
#
# COMPACT_ATOMS: atom_id res chain seq x y z
N MET A 1 -25.46 -11.00 0.64
CA MET A 1 -25.49 -11.27 -0.81
C MET A 1 -24.86 -12.61 -1.13
N GLN A 2 -23.65 -12.90 -0.63
CA GLN A 2 -23.01 -14.21 -0.81
C GLN A 2 -23.89 -15.36 -0.29
N GLU A 3 -23.94 -16.45 -1.07
CA GLU A 3 -24.62 -17.68 -0.70
C GLU A 3 -23.86 -18.41 0.41
N ILE A 4 -24.60 -19.10 1.27
CA ILE A 4 -24.05 -19.90 2.36
C ILE A 4 -24.38 -21.36 2.07
N LYS A 5 -23.34 -22.18 1.90
CA LYS A 5 -23.49 -23.60 1.58
C LYS A 5 -24.37 -24.28 2.64
N GLY A 6 -25.53 -24.80 2.22
CA GLY A 6 -26.50 -25.47 3.11
C GLY A 6 -27.62 -24.59 3.67
N LYS A 7 -27.74 -23.31 3.30
CA LYS A 7 -28.91 -22.45 3.61
C LYS A 7 -29.62 -21.97 2.34
N LYS A 8 -30.87 -21.51 2.48
CA LYS A 8 -31.66 -20.88 1.40
C LYS A 8 -30.99 -19.58 0.95
N GLY A 9 -30.13 -19.66 -0.07
CA GLY A 9 -29.59 -18.52 -0.82
C GLY A 9 -28.82 -17.47 0.00
N GLY A 10 -28.28 -16.47 -0.70
CA GLY A 10 -27.79 -15.25 -0.07
C GLY A 10 -28.91 -14.24 0.14
N LEU A 11 -28.72 -13.29 1.07
CA LEU A 11 -29.67 -12.19 1.32
C LEU A 11 -29.90 -11.35 0.04
N LYS A 12 -31.15 -11.02 -0.25
CA LYS A 12 -31.62 -10.21 -1.39
C LYS A 12 -32.32 -8.93 -0.92
N PRO A 13 -32.46 -7.90 -1.79
CA PRO A 13 -33.19 -6.67 -1.44
C PRO A 13 -34.62 -6.89 -0.93
N SER A 14 -35.29 -7.93 -1.43
CA SER A 14 -36.64 -8.33 -1.00
C SER A 14 -36.73 -8.82 0.44
N ASP A 15 -35.62 -9.28 1.00
CA ASP A 15 -35.57 -9.83 2.37
C ASP A 15 -35.48 -8.72 3.42
N LEU A 16 -35.06 -7.52 3.01
CA LEU A 16 -35.01 -6.33 3.85
C LEU A 16 -36.38 -5.64 3.80
N LYS A 17 -37.10 -5.66 4.92
CA LYS A 17 -38.51 -5.25 4.99
C LYS A 17 -38.73 -3.96 5.77
N GLY A 18 -37.69 -3.38 6.36
CA GLY A 18 -37.82 -2.21 7.23
C GLY A 18 -38.55 -2.53 8.54
N GLU A 19 -38.48 -3.78 9.01
CA GLU A 19 -39.02 -4.13 10.32
C GLU A 19 -38.25 -3.38 11.42
N ILE A 20 -38.94 -2.92 12.48
CA ILE A 20 -38.34 -2.07 13.53
C ILE A 20 -38.06 -2.89 14.80
N THR A 21 -38.20 -4.22 14.76
CA THR A 21 -37.88 -5.04 15.93
C THR A 21 -36.37 -5.16 16.12
N ASP A 22 -35.94 -5.29 17.38
CA ASP A 22 -34.52 -5.42 17.73
C ASP A 22 -33.84 -6.62 17.06
N THR A 23 -34.60 -7.65 16.69
CA THR A 23 -34.08 -8.90 16.13
C THR A 23 -34.20 -9.02 14.61
N SER A 24 -35.07 -8.22 13.97
CA SER A 24 -35.41 -8.39 12.55
C SER A 24 -35.21 -7.16 11.68
N ARG A 25 -34.76 -6.04 12.25
CA ARG A 25 -34.42 -4.85 11.47
C ARG A 25 -33.31 -5.10 10.45
N ASP A 26 -33.37 -4.34 9.36
CA ASP A 26 -32.55 -4.59 8.16
C ASP A 26 -31.05 -4.67 8.48
N GLY A 27 -30.52 -3.75 9.30
CA GLY A 27 -29.12 -3.75 9.74
C GLY A 27 -28.73 -5.03 10.49
N VAL A 28 -29.62 -5.55 11.34
CA VAL A 28 -29.40 -6.81 12.08
C VAL A 28 -29.40 -8.01 11.14
N LEU A 29 -30.30 -8.05 10.15
CA LEU A 29 -30.33 -9.11 9.14
C LEU A 29 -29.04 -9.14 8.31
N VAL A 30 -28.56 -7.97 7.87
CA VAL A 30 -27.29 -7.84 7.14
C VAL A 30 -26.11 -8.31 8.01
N PHE A 31 -26.04 -7.85 9.26
CA PHE A 31 -24.99 -8.23 10.21
C PHE A 31 -24.97 -9.75 10.48
N ASN A 32 -26.14 -10.34 10.71
CA ASN A 32 -26.26 -11.78 10.93
C ASN A 32 -25.82 -12.58 9.70
N GLN A 33 -26.18 -12.12 8.49
CA GLN A 33 -25.73 -12.77 7.26
C GLN A 33 -24.20 -12.72 7.11
N ILE A 34 -23.56 -11.62 7.49
CA ILE A 34 -22.09 -11.51 7.51
C ILE A 34 -21.50 -12.53 8.49
N GLY A 35 -22.04 -12.64 9.70
CA GLY A 35 -21.61 -13.63 10.69
C GLY A 35 -21.73 -15.07 10.19
N GLU A 36 -22.86 -15.42 9.58
CA GLU A 36 -23.06 -16.74 9.01
C GLU A 36 -22.12 -17.02 7.83
N PHE A 37 -21.84 -16.02 6.98
CA PHE A 37 -20.84 -16.14 5.92
C PHE A 37 -19.43 -16.38 6.48
N LEU A 38 -19.00 -15.61 7.48
CA LEU A 38 -17.68 -15.77 8.10
C LEU A 38 -17.50 -17.14 8.77
N LYS A 39 -18.57 -17.74 9.31
CA LYS A 39 -18.54 -19.11 9.84
C LYS A 39 -18.23 -20.17 8.78
N THR A 40 -18.48 -19.90 7.50
CA THR A 40 -18.11 -20.81 6.41
C THR A 40 -16.63 -20.74 6.03
N LYS A 41 -15.92 -19.72 6.51
CA LYS A 41 -14.50 -19.52 6.25
C LYS A 41 -13.67 -20.18 7.36
N ASN A 42 -12.48 -20.63 7.00
CA ASN A 42 -11.55 -21.26 7.93
C ASN A 42 -10.83 -20.19 8.77
N LEU A 43 -11.57 -19.52 9.66
CA LEU A 43 -11.07 -18.49 10.56
C LEU A 43 -11.13 -18.99 12.01
N SER A 44 -10.16 -18.60 12.84
CA SER A 44 -10.27 -18.81 14.28
C SER A 44 -11.44 -18.03 14.86
N GLU A 45 -11.98 -18.50 15.98
CA GLU A 45 -13.13 -17.84 16.63
C GLU A 45 -12.81 -16.40 17.02
N GLU A 46 -11.65 -16.19 17.66
CA GLU A 46 -11.17 -14.85 18.03
C GLU A 46 -11.09 -13.89 16.84
N LYS A 47 -10.53 -14.36 15.71
CA LYS A 47 -10.42 -13.56 14.48
C LYS A 47 -11.80 -13.20 13.92
N ARG A 48 -12.71 -14.16 13.90
CA ARG A 48 -14.09 -13.95 13.45
C ARG A 48 -14.82 -12.95 14.35
N ASP A 49 -14.64 -13.05 15.65
CA ASP A 49 -15.30 -12.18 16.63
C ASP A 49 -14.79 -10.74 16.54
N LEU A 50 -13.49 -10.55 16.33
CA LEU A 50 -12.91 -9.23 16.05
C LEU A 50 -13.48 -8.61 14.77
N MET A 51 -13.58 -9.39 13.69
CA MET A 51 -14.19 -8.90 12.44
C MET A 51 -15.65 -8.51 12.66
N LEU A 52 -16.42 -9.34 13.37
CA LEU A 52 -17.81 -9.04 13.69
C LEU A 52 -17.96 -7.81 14.59
N ALA A 53 -17.03 -7.59 15.53
CA ALA A 53 -17.03 -6.37 16.31
C ALA A 53 -16.91 -5.12 15.43
N SER A 54 -16.02 -5.14 14.41
CA SER A 54 -15.90 -4.04 13.45
C SER A 54 -17.16 -3.86 12.58
N PHE A 55 -17.82 -4.95 12.17
CA PHE A 55 -19.03 -4.88 11.35
C PHE A 55 -20.31 -4.55 12.11
N LYS A 56 -20.26 -4.59 13.45
CA LYS A 56 -21.42 -4.30 14.31
C LYS A 56 -21.98 -2.89 14.10
N GLU A 57 -21.18 -1.95 13.62
CA GLU A 57 -21.62 -0.59 13.30
C GLU A 57 -22.78 -0.57 12.27
N ILE A 58 -22.88 -1.57 11.38
CA ILE A 58 -23.99 -1.72 10.43
C ILE A 58 -25.33 -1.85 11.16
N SER A 59 -25.33 -2.57 12.28
CA SER A 59 -26.51 -2.86 13.08
C SER A 59 -26.52 -2.11 14.41
N LYS A 60 -25.70 -1.08 14.61
CA LYS A 60 -25.62 -0.43 15.93
C LYS A 60 -26.70 0.63 16.13
N ASP A 61 -26.93 1.45 15.10
CA ASP A 61 -27.91 2.54 15.14
C ASP A 61 -29.24 2.09 14.50
N PRO A 62 -30.32 1.94 15.28
CA PRO A 62 -31.64 1.60 14.74
C PRO A 62 -32.23 2.67 13.83
N GLN A 63 -31.77 3.93 13.89
CA GLN A 63 -32.28 4.99 13.03
C GLN A 63 -32.01 4.73 11.55
N ARG A 64 -30.92 4.01 11.23
CA ARG A 64 -30.59 3.59 9.86
C ARG A 64 -31.63 2.68 9.23
N ASP A 65 -32.40 1.99 10.07
CA ASP A 65 -33.39 1.00 9.66
C ASP A 65 -34.82 1.60 9.59
N LYS A 66 -35.01 2.87 9.95
CA LYS A 66 -36.29 3.57 9.81
C LYS A 66 -36.54 3.95 8.35
N GLU A 67 -37.81 3.89 7.94
CA GLU A 67 -38.24 4.29 6.60
C GLU A 67 -37.93 5.77 6.34
N THR A 68 -37.35 6.05 5.18
CA THR A 68 -37.02 7.40 4.74
C THR A 68 -37.17 7.53 3.23
N SER A 69 -37.23 8.76 2.76
CA SER A 69 -37.32 9.09 1.33
C SER A 69 -36.19 8.46 0.54
N LEU A 70 -36.51 7.95 -0.64
CA LEU A 70 -35.52 7.33 -1.53
C LEU A 70 -34.47 8.32 -2.03
N ASP A 71 -33.20 7.92 -1.94
CA ASP A 71 -32.12 8.63 -2.62
C ASP A 71 -32.28 8.53 -4.15
N LYS A 72 -31.88 9.58 -4.86
CA LYS A 72 -31.98 9.66 -6.33
C LYS A 72 -31.23 8.51 -7.02
N ALA A 73 -30.16 8.00 -6.43
CA ALA A 73 -29.36 6.91 -6.99
C ALA A 73 -30.10 5.56 -7.04
N ILE A 74 -31.14 5.38 -6.22
CA ILE A 74 -31.88 4.11 -6.09
C ILE A 74 -33.39 4.25 -6.35
N SER A 75 -33.88 5.46 -6.61
CA SER A 75 -35.32 5.74 -6.75
C SER A 75 -35.97 5.06 -7.95
N MET A 76 -35.18 4.63 -8.94
CA MET A 76 -35.66 3.83 -10.07
C MET A 76 -35.71 2.32 -9.76
N LEU A 77 -35.08 1.88 -8.67
CA LEU A 77 -35.00 0.46 -8.29
C LEU A 77 -35.98 0.07 -7.17
N LEU A 78 -36.45 1.05 -6.40
CA LEU A 78 -37.42 0.84 -5.32
C LEU A 78 -38.67 1.70 -5.57
N GLU A 79 -39.84 1.06 -5.48
CA GLU A 79 -41.13 1.73 -5.73
C GLU A 79 -41.65 2.57 -4.54
N LYS A 80 -41.14 2.28 -3.34
CA LYS A 80 -41.58 2.88 -2.07
C LYS A 80 -40.39 3.24 -1.21
N ASP A 81 -40.59 4.21 -0.32
CA ASP A 81 -39.65 4.59 0.71
C ASP A 81 -39.15 3.36 1.50
N SER A 82 -37.93 3.46 1.98
CA SER A 82 -37.25 2.34 2.62
C SER A 82 -36.12 2.79 3.53
N SER A 83 -35.66 1.89 4.37
CA SER A 83 -34.53 2.16 5.26
C SER A 83 -33.25 2.51 4.50
N ILE A 84 -32.38 3.32 5.11
CA ILE A 84 -31.05 3.64 4.56
C ILE A 84 -30.28 2.34 4.31
N THR A 85 -30.38 1.37 5.24
CA THR A 85 -29.74 0.06 5.09
C THR A 85 -30.22 -0.67 3.83
N LYS A 86 -31.54 -0.72 3.59
CA LYS A 86 -32.10 -1.35 2.38
C LYS A 86 -31.70 -0.62 1.11
N GLN A 87 -31.71 0.72 1.12
CA GLN A 87 -31.29 1.52 -0.03
C GLN A 87 -29.83 1.22 -0.41
N ILE A 88 -28.90 1.27 0.54
CA ILE A 88 -27.48 0.95 0.32
C ILE A 88 -27.30 -0.50 -0.14
N PHE A 89 -28.00 -1.45 0.52
CA PHE A 89 -27.92 -2.85 0.16
C PHE A 89 -28.42 -3.10 -1.27
N THR A 90 -29.52 -2.46 -1.66
CA THR A 90 -30.10 -2.58 -3.01
C THR A 90 -29.15 -2.02 -4.06
N PHE A 91 -28.54 -0.86 -3.80
CA PHE A 91 -27.52 -0.28 -4.66
C PHE A 91 -26.35 -1.26 -4.89
N LEU A 92 -25.77 -1.78 -3.80
CA LEU A 92 -24.68 -2.74 -3.88
C LEU A 92 -25.11 -4.06 -4.56
N TYR A 93 -26.36 -4.47 -4.40
CA TYR A 93 -26.86 -5.70 -5.01
C TYR A 93 -26.98 -5.55 -6.53
N GLU A 94 -27.63 -4.50 -7.02
CA GLU A 94 -27.91 -4.30 -8.44
C GLU A 94 -26.71 -3.78 -9.23
N PHE A 95 -25.86 -2.93 -8.63
CA PHE A 95 -24.75 -2.30 -9.36
C PHE A 95 -23.39 -2.96 -9.10
N VAL A 96 -23.26 -3.79 -8.08
CA VAL A 96 -21.99 -4.48 -7.77
C VAL A 96 -22.18 -5.99 -7.86
N HIS A 97 -23.02 -6.58 -7.01
CA HIS A 97 -23.12 -8.04 -6.90
C HIS A 97 -23.64 -8.72 -8.16
N LYS A 98 -24.75 -8.23 -8.73
CA LYS A 98 -25.40 -8.83 -9.89
C LYS A 98 -24.55 -8.74 -11.16
N PRO A 99 -24.00 -7.57 -11.57
CA PRO A 99 -23.12 -7.49 -12.74
C PRO A 99 -21.90 -8.38 -12.63
N ILE A 100 -21.34 -8.50 -11.41
CA ILE A 100 -20.21 -9.40 -11.18
C ILE A 100 -20.66 -10.83 -11.39
N ASN A 101 -21.73 -11.28 -10.74
CA ASN A 101 -22.23 -12.66 -10.85
C ASN A 101 -22.74 -13.07 -12.25
N GLU A 102 -23.16 -12.10 -13.06
CA GLU A 102 -23.60 -12.32 -14.44
C GLU A 102 -22.43 -12.37 -15.45
N SER A 103 -21.27 -11.83 -15.08
CA SER A 103 -20.04 -11.95 -15.89
C SER A 103 -19.42 -13.35 -15.75
N ASP A 104 -19.13 -14.04 -16.86
CA ASP A 104 -18.72 -15.45 -16.88
C ASP A 104 -17.65 -15.84 -15.82
N ASN A 105 -17.89 -17.00 -15.19
CA ASN A 105 -17.29 -17.61 -13.99
C ASN A 105 -15.76 -17.61 -13.77
N THR A 106 -14.94 -17.01 -14.64
CA THR A 106 -13.47 -17.09 -14.57
C THR A 106 -12.77 -15.89 -13.91
N GLY A 107 -13.51 -14.91 -13.34
CA GLY A 107 -12.92 -13.69 -12.76
C GLY A 107 -13.63 -13.06 -11.56
N HIS A 108 -14.69 -13.68 -11.01
CA HIS A 108 -15.52 -13.05 -9.96
C HIS A 108 -14.74 -12.55 -8.73
N LEU A 109 -13.79 -13.36 -8.23
CA LEU A 109 -13.03 -13.01 -7.03
C LEU A 109 -12.05 -11.86 -7.30
N ASP A 110 -11.49 -11.78 -8.51
CA ASP A 110 -10.55 -10.73 -8.89
C ASP A 110 -11.28 -9.39 -9.02
N ILE A 111 -12.44 -9.37 -9.68
CA ILE A 111 -13.28 -8.16 -9.84
C ILE A 111 -13.76 -7.66 -8.46
N MET A 112 -14.25 -8.56 -7.59
CA MET A 112 -14.68 -8.18 -6.24
C MET A 112 -13.53 -7.60 -5.42
N GLY A 113 -12.34 -8.20 -5.49
CA GLY A 113 -11.16 -7.71 -4.80
C GLY A 113 -10.69 -6.35 -5.30
N GLU A 114 -10.71 -6.13 -6.62
CA GLU A 114 -10.35 -4.84 -7.23
C GLU A 114 -11.33 -3.73 -6.84
N LEU A 115 -12.64 -3.98 -6.94
CA LEU A 115 -13.66 -3.03 -6.51
C LEU A 115 -13.51 -2.68 -5.04
N TYR A 116 -13.29 -3.67 -4.18
CA TYR A 116 -13.06 -3.44 -2.75
C TYR A 116 -11.83 -2.55 -2.51
N SER A 117 -10.75 -2.77 -3.27
CA SER A 117 -9.53 -1.96 -3.16
C SER A 117 -9.76 -0.51 -3.59
N GLU A 118 -10.55 -0.27 -4.65
CA GLU A 118 -10.91 1.08 -5.07
C GLU A 118 -11.86 1.75 -4.07
N PHE A 119 -12.82 1.03 -3.49
CA PHE A 119 -13.67 1.57 -2.42
C PHE A 119 -12.85 1.97 -1.19
N LEU A 120 -11.88 1.15 -0.77
CA LEU A 120 -11.02 1.48 0.38
C LEU A 120 -10.26 2.79 0.19
N LYS A 121 -9.79 3.06 -1.03
CA LYS A 121 -9.08 4.30 -1.37
C LYS A 121 -9.94 5.55 -1.17
N TYR A 122 -11.24 5.48 -1.46
CA TYR A 122 -12.16 6.60 -1.22
C TYR A 122 -12.69 6.63 0.21
N ALA A 123 -13.08 5.48 0.78
CA ALA A 123 -13.63 5.38 2.13
C ALA A 123 -12.64 5.81 3.22
N LEU A 124 -11.35 5.54 3.01
CA LEU A 124 -10.26 6.00 3.88
C LEU A 124 -9.63 7.31 3.37
N GLY A 125 -10.02 7.77 2.18
CA GLY A 125 -9.50 8.95 1.51
C GLY A 125 -9.93 10.27 2.16
N ASP A 126 -11.11 10.31 2.78
CA ASP A 126 -11.59 11.41 3.63
C ASP A 126 -10.95 11.40 5.04
N GLY A 127 -9.95 10.55 5.26
CA GLY A 127 -9.27 10.19 6.52
C GLY A 127 -8.50 11.28 7.26
N LYS A 128 -9.05 12.49 7.37
CA LYS A 128 -8.56 13.50 8.33
C LYS A 128 -8.63 13.02 9.78
N GLU A 129 -9.58 12.15 10.13
CA GLU A 129 -9.79 11.73 11.52
C GLU A 129 -8.87 10.59 11.99
N LEU A 130 -8.31 9.78 11.08
CA LEU A 130 -7.53 8.59 11.46
C LEU A 130 -6.02 8.71 11.16
N GLY A 131 -5.59 9.63 10.29
CA GLY A 131 -4.17 9.78 9.93
C GLY A 131 -3.55 8.57 9.22
N ILE A 132 -4.39 7.64 8.74
CA ILE A 132 -3.96 6.41 8.06
C ILE A 132 -3.72 6.73 6.59
N VAL A 133 -2.47 6.55 6.14
CA VAL A 133 -2.07 6.77 4.75
C VAL A 133 -1.90 5.41 4.08
N LEU A 134 -2.77 5.10 3.12
CA LEU A 134 -2.65 3.87 2.33
C LEU A 134 -1.63 4.03 1.20
N THR A 135 -0.82 2.99 1.00
CA THR A 135 0.12 2.93 -0.12
C THR A 135 -0.63 2.72 -1.44
N PRO A 136 -0.39 3.56 -2.47
CA PRO A 136 -1.04 3.36 -3.76
C PRO A 136 -0.65 2.02 -4.42
N PRO A 137 -1.58 1.33 -5.12
CA PRO A 137 -1.33 0.00 -5.69
C PRO A 137 -0.14 -0.09 -6.66
N TYR A 138 0.13 0.97 -7.43
CA TYR A 138 1.27 1.01 -8.33
C TYR A 138 2.61 1.08 -7.59
N VAL A 139 2.64 1.65 -6.38
CA VAL A 139 3.83 1.67 -5.51
C VAL A 139 4.05 0.31 -4.87
N THR A 140 2.99 -0.31 -4.33
CA THR A 140 3.09 -1.65 -3.72
C THR A 140 3.53 -2.68 -4.75
N LYS A 141 3.00 -2.61 -5.98
CA LYS A 141 3.45 -3.43 -7.12
C LYS A 141 4.92 -3.20 -7.44
N MET A 142 5.33 -1.94 -7.60
CA MET A 142 6.71 -1.59 -7.95
C MET A 142 7.72 -2.05 -6.90
N MET A 143 7.44 -1.85 -5.60
CA MET A 143 8.31 -2.37 -4.53
C MET A 143 8.38 -3.91 -4.53
N SER A 144 7.26 -4.59 -4.82
CA SER A 144 7.24 -6.05 -4.94
C SER A 144 8.07 -6.54 -6.15
N GLU A 145 8.00 -5.84 -7.28
CA GLU A 145 8.80 -6.12 -8.49
C GLU A 145 10.29 -5.82 -8.28
N LEU A 146 10.63 -4.75 -7.52
CA LEU A 146 12.01 -4.41 -7.14
C LEU A 146 12.66 -5.56 -6.36
N LEU A 147 11.93 -6.16 -5.42
CA LEU A 147 12.44 -7.30 -4.65
C LEU A 147 12.34 -8.65 -5.38
N GLY A 148 11.77 -8.67 -6.59
CA GLY A 148 11.68 -9.89 -7.42
C GLY A 148 10.72 -10.93 -6.85
N VAL A 149 9.60 -10.50 -6.26
CA VAL A 149 8.53 -11.40 -5.79
C VAL A 149 8.10 -12.36 -6.90
N ASN A 150 8.03 -13.66 -6.56
CA ASN A 150 7.69 -14.75 -7.47
C ASN A 150 7.04 -15.91 -6.70
N ALA A 151 6.68 -17.00 -7.39
CA ALA A 151 5.95 -18.13 -6.81
C ALA A 151 6.61 -18.77 -5.57
N LYS A 152 7.93 -18.59 -5.38
CA LYS A 152 8.71 -19.13 -4.24
C LYS A 152 8.88 -18.13 -3.09
N SER A 153 8.31 -16.93 -3.20
CA SER A 153 8.42 -15.89 -2.17
C SER A 153 7.55 -16.22 -0.96
N PHE A 154 8.09 -15.98 0.22
CA PHE A 154 7.38 -15.92 1.50
C PHE A 154 7.41 -14.46 1.94
N VAL A 155 6.29 -13.78 1.74
CA VAL A 155 6.17 -12.32 1.88
C VAL A 155 5.59 -11.97 3.23
N MET A 156 6.30 -11.10 3.95
CA MET A 156 5.90 -10.58 5.24
C MET A 156 5.65 -9.06 5.17
N ASP A 157 4.56 -8.62 5.80
CA ASP A 157 4.26 -7.21 6.05
C ASP A 157 3.90 -7.03 7.54
N LEU A 158 4.68 -6.20 8.23
CA LEU A 158 4.59 -6.00 9.68
C LEU A 158 3.80 -4.73 10.07
N ALA A 159 3.25 -4.04 9.08
CA ALA A 159 2.35 -2.90 9.26
C ALA A 159 1.29 -2.99 8.14
N ALA A 160 0.58 -4.12 8.12
CA ALA A 160 -0.14 -4.59 6.94
C ALA A 160 -1.24 -3.64 6.45
N GLY A 161 -1.81 -2.79 7.32
CA GLY A 161 -2.87 -1.87 6.98
C GLY A 161 -4.04 -2.61 6.35
N SER A 162 -4.39 -2.27 5.12
CA SER A 162 -5.43 -2.94 4.31
C SER A 162 -4.92 -4.11 3.45
N ALA A 163 -3.70 -4.58 3.70
CA ALA A 163 -2.97 -5.65 3.01
C ALA A 163 -2.46 -5.31 1.59
N GLY A 164 -2.22 -4.03 1.28
CA GLY A 164 -1.80 -3.58 -0.05
C GLY A 164 -0.56 -4.30 -0.61
N PHE A 165 0.52 -4.45 0.17
CA PHE A 165 1.72 -5.16 -0.28
C PHE A 165 1.50 -6.66 -0.45
N LEU A 166 0.74 -7.29 0.45
CA LEU A 166 0.44 -8.72 0.35
C LEU A 166 -0.39 -9.03 -0.90
N ILE A 167 -1.32 -8.13 -1.26
CA ILE A 167 -2.15 -8.27 -2.47
C ILE A 167 -1.30 -8.08 -3.72
N SER A 168 -0.49 -7.02 -3.80
CA SER A 168 0.42 -6.81 -4.94
C SER A 168 1.37 -7.98 -5.12
N SER A 169 1.89 -8.53 -4.02
CA SER A 169 2.71 -9.73 -4.05
C SER A 169 1.94 -10.95 -4.55
N MET A 170 0.73 -11.19 -4.01
CA MET A 170 -0.13 -12.29 -4.43
C MET A 170 -0.39 -12.28 -5.94
N VAL A 171 -0.65 -11.12 -6.53
CA VAL A 171 -0.86 -10.96 -7.98
C VAL A 171 0.38 -11.41 -8.76
N LEU A 172 1.57 -10.90 -8.42
CA LEU A 172 2.82 -11.29 -9.09
C LEU A 172 3.12 -12.78 -8.94
N MET A 173 2.83 -13.35 -7.77
CA MET A 173 3.02 -14.77 -7.50
C MET A 173 2.08 -15.65 -8.32
N ILE A 174 0.82 -15.23 -8.48
CA ILE A 174 -0.16 -15.90 -9.36
C ILE A 174 0.33 -15.84 -10.80
N GLU A 175 0.72 -14.67 -11.29
CA GLU A 175 1.25 -14.49 -12.65
C GLU A 175 2.46 -15.41 -12.92
N ASP A 176 3.38 -15.53 -11.97
CA ASP A 176 4.56 -16.42 -12.10
C ASP A 176 4.18 -17.91 -12.11
N ILE A 177 3.19 -18.31 -11.30
CA ILE A 177 2.64 -19.67 -11.31
C ILE A 177 1.96 -19.96 -12.66
N GLU A 178 1.07 -19.09 -13.12
CA GLU A 178 0.35 -19.26 -14.39
C GLU A 178 1.30 -19.30 -15.59
N LYS A 179 2.35 -18.46 -15.57
CA LYS A 179 3.41 -18.49 -16.58
C LYS A 179 4.16 -19.81 -16.59
N THR A 180 4.37 -20.42 -15.43
CA THR A 180 5.15 -21.66 -15.29
C THR A 180 4.32 -22.92 -15.60
N TYR A 181 3.07 -22.97 -15.14
CA TYR A 181 2.22 -24.17 -15.18
C TYR A 181 1.02 -24.07 -16.13
N GLY A 182 0.87 -22.94 -16.83
CA GLY A 182 -0.27 -22.64 -17.69
C GLY A 182 -1.47 -22.10 -16.90
N LYS A 183 -2.12 -21.06 -17.44
CA LYS A 183 -3.31 -20.46 -16.84
C LYS A 183 -4.47 -21.47 -16.76
N ASN A 184 -5.22 -21.45 -15.66
CA ASN A 184 -6.39 -22.30 -15.41
C ASN A 184 -6.12 -23.82 -15.42
N THR A 185 -4.87 -24.27 -15.35
CA THR A 185 -4.56 -25.70 -15.20
C THR A 185 -4.80 -26.15 -13.75
N THR A 186 -5.11 -27.43 -13.55
CA THR A 186 -5.29 -28.00 -12.20
C THR A 186 -4.06 -27.76 -11.32
N ILE A 187 -2.85 -27.92 -11.88
CA ILE A 187 -1.59 -27.71 -11.17
C ILE A 187 -1.42 -26.25 -10.76
N ALA A 188 -1.71 -25.30 -11.65
CA ALA A 188 -1.64 -23.87 -11.34
C ALA A 188 -2.63 -23.53 -10.21
N ASN A 189 -3.87 -23.99 -10.31
CA ASN A 189 -4.92 -23.72 -9.33
C ASN A 189 -4.57 -24.27 -7.93
N GLU A 190 -4.04 -25.50 -7.85
CA GLU A 190 -3.57 -26.09 -6.60
C GLU A 190 -2.41 -25.30 -5.98
N LYS A 191 -1.45 -24.88 -6.80
CA LYS A 191 -0.31 -24.06 -6.34
C LYS A 191 -0.74 -22.67 -5.88
N ILE A 192 -1.65 -22.03 -6.60
CA ILE A 192 -2.22 -20.72 -6.22
C ILE A 192 -2.92 -20.84 -4.86
N LYS A 193 -3.73 -21.88 -4.67
CA LYS A 193 -4.42 -22.13 -3.40
C LYS A 193 -3.46 -22.37 -2.23
N ALA A 194 -2.44 -23.20 -2.43
CA ALA A 194 -1.41 -23.45 -1.42
C ALA A 194 -0.63 -22.17 -1.08
N MET A 195 -0.25 -21.40 -2.09
CA MET A 195 0.47 -20.13 -1.94
C MET A 195 -0.34 -19.11 -1.14
N LYS A 196 -1.62 -18.90 -1.49
CA LYS A 196 -2.51 -17.96 -0.79
C LYS A 196 -2.57 -18.27 0.71
N THR A 197 -2.65 -19.53 1.08
CA THR A 197 -2.83 -19.94 2.48
C THR A 197 -1.55 -19.94 3.32
N THR A 198 -0.36 -20.02 2.70
CA THR A 198 0.89 -20.29 3.43
C THR A 198 2.03 -19.30 3.20
N GLN A 199 1.99 -18.47 2.16
CA GLN A 199 3.15 -17.66 1.73
C GLN A 199 2.99 -16.14 1.94
N LEU A 200 1.90 -15.68 2.56
CA LEU A 200 1.59 -14.27 2.78
C LEU A 200 1.28 -14.02 4.26
N LEU A 201 2.19 -13.37 4.99
CA LEU A 201 2.07 -13.08 6.43
C LEU A 201 1.88 -11.57 6.64
N GLY A 202 0.82 -11.19 7.34
CA GLY A 202 0.53 -9.80 7.69
C GLY A 202 0.30 -9.63 9.19
N VAL A 203 0.85 -8.58 9.80
CA VAL A 203 0.53 -8.19 11.18
C VAL A 203 -0.04 -6.77 11.19
N GLU A 204 -1.17 -6.59 11.87
CA GLU A 204 -1.85 -5.30 11.98
C GLU A 204 -2.36 -5.05 13.40
N LEU A 205 -2.09 -3.85 13.93
CA LEU A 205 -2.42 -3.46 15.30
C LEU A 205 -3.79 -2.79 15.42
N ASN A 206 -4.27 -2.10 14.39
CA ASN A 206 -5.59 -1.49 14.41
C ASN A 206 -6.67 -2.54 14.06
N ALA A 207 -7.71 -2.65 14.89
CA ALA A 207 -8.73 -3.68 14.71
C ALA A 207 -9.57 -3.49 13.44
N GLU A 208 -9.88 -2.24 13.08
CA GLU A 208 -10.62 -1.93 11.86
C GLU A 208 -9.78 -2.24 10.63
N MET A 209 -8.52 -1.79 10.58
CA MET A 209 -7.60 -2.11 9.47
C MET A 209 -7.40 -3.61 9.32
N PHE A 210 -7.21 -4.33 10.44
CA PHE A 210 -7.13 -5.78 10.44
C PHE A 210 -8.37 -6.44 9.82
N SER A 211 -9.57 -5.98 10.18
CA SER A 211 -10.83 -6.47 9.62
C SER A 211 -10.93 -6.17 8.12
N LEU A 212 -10.48 -4.99 7.68
CA LEU A 212 -10.47 -4.60 6.27
C LEU A 212 -9.46 -5.44 5.47
N ALA A 213 -8.24 -5.63 5.96
CA ALA A 213 -7.22 -6.49 5.35
C ALA A 213 -7.69 -7.93 5.25
N THR A 214 -8.21 -8.49 6.35
CA THR A 214 -8.71 -9.86 6.39
C THR A 214 -9.85 -10.04 5.38
N THR A 215 -10.76 -9.08 5.29
CA THR A 215 -11.87 -9.10 4.31
C THR A 215 -11.34 -9.03 2.88
N ASN A 216 -10.37 -8.16 2.59
CA ASN A 216 -9.75 -8.04 1.27
C ASN A 216 -9.16 -9.39 0.81
N MET A 217 -8.45 -10.06 1.72
CA MET A 217 -7.84 -11.36 1.44
C MET A 217 -8.87 -12.50 1.29
N ILE A 218 -9.98 -12.46 2.03
CA ILE A 218 -11.10 -13.41 1.87
C ILE A 218 -11.79 -13.22 0.52
N LEU A 219 -12.04 -11.98 0.10
CA LEU A 219 -12.68 -11.67 -1.19
C LEU A 219 -11.82 -12.15 -2.37
N ARG A 220 -10.52 -12.31 -2.18
CA ARG A 220 -9.57 -12.86 -3.16
C ARG A 220 -9.32 -14.38 -3.02
N GLY A 221 -10.07 -15.08 -2.16
CA GLY A 221 -10.01 -16.54 -2.00
C GLY A 221 -9.87 -16.96 -0.54
N ASP A 222 -8.65 -16.98 -0.02
CA ASP A 222 -8.36 -17.35 1.38
C ASP A 222 -6.91 -17.01 1.80
N GLY A 223 -6.35 -15.95 1.22
CA GLY A 223 -5.08 -15.35 1.66
C GLY A 223 -5.10 -14.73 3.07
N SER A 224 -6.19 -14.94 3.81
CA SER A 224 -6.42 -14.38 5.13
C SER A 224 -5.82 -15.20 6.26
N SER A 225 -5.36 -16.42 5.99
CA SER A 225 -4.95 -17.39 7.02
C SER A 225 -3.87 -16.85 7.96
N LEU A 226 -2.92 -16.10 7.42
CA LEU A 226 -1.79 -15.53 8.16
C LEU A 226 -1.86 -14.00 8.29
N ILE A 227 -3.07 -13.43 8.30
CA ILE A 227 -3.28 -12.05 8.75
C ILE A 227 -3.55 -12.08 10.25
N ILE A 228 -2.68 -11.45 11.04
CA ILE A 228 -2.65 -11.52 12.50
C ILE A 228 -2.97 -10.16 13.09
N LYS A 229 -3.90 -10.15 14.05
CA LYS A 229 -4.20 -8.97 14.85
C LYS A 229 -3.19 -8.90 15.99
N GLY A 230 -2.33 -7.90 16.02
CA GLY A 230 -1.33 -7.80 17.09
C GLY A 230 -0.35 -6.64 16.93
N ASN A 231 0.40 -6.39 17.99
CA ASN A 231 1.59 -5.54 17.91
C ASN A 231 2.73 -6.39 17.34
N THR A 232 3.33 -5.95 16.24
CA THR A 232 4.48 -6.62 15.60
C THR A 232 5.59 -6.98 16.58
N PHE A 233 5.91 -6.08 17.52
CA PHE A 233 7.02 -6.29 18.45
C PHE A 233 6.68 -7.26 19.61
N GLU A 234 5.40 -7.52 19.85
CA GLU A 234 4.90 -8.40 20.92
C GLU A 234 4.37 -9.73 20.40
N THR A 235 4.09 -9.81 19.10
CA THR A 235 3.64 -11.04 18.43
C THR A 235 4.71 -12.13 18.59
N SER A 236 4.27 -13.36 18.84
CA SER A 236 5.17 -14.49 19.09
C SER A 236 6.18 -14.66 17.97
N LYS A 237 7.48 -14.57 18.33
CA LYS A 237 8.59 -14.70 17.38
C LYS A 237 8.57 -16.00 16.58
N LYS A 238 8.03 -17.06 17.20
CA LYS A 238 7.85 -18.37 16.57
C LYS A 238 7.07 -18.28 15.25
N ILE A 239 6.11 -17.35 15.14
CA ILE A 239 5.36 -17.14 13.90
C ILE A 239 6.29 -16.76 12.75
N TYR A 240 7.23 -15.84 13.00
CA TYR A 240 8.19 -15.40 11.99
C TYR A 240 9.24 -16.49 11.70
N GLU A 241 9.70 -17.20 12.74
CA GLU A 241 10.68 -18.29 12.64
C GLU A 241 10.13 -19.49 11.84
N ASP A 242 8.86 -19.84 12.04
CA ASP A 242 8.19 -20.92 11.32
C ASP A 242 7.87 -20.51 9.87
N PHE A 243 7.46 -19.25 9.66
CA PHE A 243 7.14 -18.70 8.34
C PHE A 243 8.36 -18.53 7.43
N LYS A 244 9.54 -18.22 8.01
CA LYS A 244 10.82 -18.05 7.29
C LYS A 244 10.73 -17.09 6.10
N PRO A 245 10.37 -15.82 6.33
CA PRO A 245 10.18 -14.86 5.25
C PRO A 245 11.47 -14.61 4.46
N ASN A 246 11.33 -14.53 3.14
CA ASN A 246 12.41 -14.14 2.24
C ASN A 246 12.18 -12.79 1.56
N ILE A 247 10.98 -12.22 1.72
CA ILE A 247 10.60 -10.88 1.26
C ILE A 247 9.90 -10.15 2.39
N LEU A 248 10.28 -8.90 2.62
CA LEU A 248 9.65 -7.99 3.57
C LEU A 248 9.30 -6.69 2.85
N LEU A 249 8.05 -6.26 2.93
CA LEU A 249 7.56 -5.05 2.28
C LEU A 249 6.79 -4.23 3.32
N LEU A 250 7.18 -2.95 3.52
CA LEU A 250 6.65 -2.13 4.60
C LEU A 250 6.32 -0.70 4.16
N ASN A 251 5.21 -0.20 4.68
CA ASN A 251 4.92 1.23 4.84
C ASN A 251 4.46 1.46 6.29
N PRO A 252 5.39 1.58 7.25
CA PRO A 252 5.02 1.71 8.65
C PRO A 252 4.45 3.11 8.96
N PRO A 253 3.75 3.29 10.09
CA PRO A 253 3.31 4.60 10.52
C PRO A 253 4.52 5.54 10.75
N PHE A 254 4.59 6.64 10.00
CA PHE A 254 5.70 7.59 10.08
C PHE A 254 5.80 8.33 11.42
N SER A 255 4.71 8.35 12.20
CA SER A 255 4.68 8.93 13.55
C SER A 255 5.30 8.02 14.61
N TYR A 256 5.62 6.77 14.28
CA TYR A 256 6.34 5.88 15.19
C TYR A 256 7.78 6.36 15.40
N GLU A 257 8.38 5.96 16.52
CA GLU A 257 9.77 6.35 16.83
C GLU A 257 10.73 6.04 15.67
N GLU A 258 11.71 6.94 15.47
CA GLU A 258 12.66 6.87 14.36
C GLU A 258 11.98 6.70 12.99
N ASN A 259 10.85 7.39 12.81
CA ASN A 259 9.97 7.37 11.65
C ASN A 259 9.43 5.99 11.26
N GLY A 260 9.50 4.99 12.14
CA GLY A 260 9.09 3.61 11.82
C GLY A 260 10.23 2.69 11.35
N MET A 261 11.48 3.16 11.33
CA MET A 261 12.66 2.30 11.06
C MET A 261 12.80 1.07 12.00
N PRO A 262 12.30 1.06 13.25
CA PRO A 262 12.29 -0.14 14.07
C PRO A 262 11.52 -1.32 13.44
N PHE A 263 10.51 -1.07 12.60
CA PHE A 263 9.76 -2.14 11.92
C PHE A 263 10.63 -2.89 10.91
N ILE A 264 11.36 -2.18 10.03
CA ILE A 264 12.26 -2.82 9.06
C ILE A 264 13.42 -3.51 9.78
N LYS A 265 13.97 -2.90 10.86
CA LYS A 265 15.00 -3.55 11.68
C LYS A 265 14.49 -4.88 12.24
N PHE A 266 13.34 -4.87 12.90
CA PHE A 266 12.75 -6.08 13.50
C PHE A 266 12.47 -7.14 12.44
N GLY A 267 11.88 -6.74 11.31
CA GLY A 267 11.60 -7.69 10.23
C GLY A 267 12.87 -8.31 9.65
N LEU A 268 13.91 -7.51 9.36
CA LEU A 268 15.19 -8.01 8.88
C LEU A 268 15.87 -8.99 9.85
N GLU A 269 15.65 -8.85 11.17
CA GLU A 269 16.17 -9.77 12.20
C GLU A 269 15.45 -11.14 12.20
N HIS A 270 14.24 -11.23 11.64
CA HIS A 270 13.41 -12.45 11.59
C HIS A 270 13.24 -13.01 10.17
N MET A 271 14.08 -12.59 9.23
CA MET A 271 14.09 -13.10 7.86
C MET A 271 15.12 -14.21 7.66
N GLN A 272 15.02 -14.90 6.51
CA GLN A 272 16.09 -15.80 6.09
C GLN A 272 17.38 -15.02 5.77
N LYS A 273 18.54 -15.65 5.95
CA LYS A 273 19.82 -15.06 5.54
C LYS A 273 19.84 -14.78 4.03
N GLY A 274 20.24 -13.58 3.64
CA GLY A 274 20.29 -13.14 2.25
C GLY A 274 18.94 -12.73 1.65
N ALA A 275 17.86 -12.80 2.43
CA ALA A 275 16.54 -12.29 2.06
C ALA A 275 16.54 -10.77 1.83
N LEU A 276 15.51 -10.25 1.17
CA LEU A 276 15.39 -8.83 0.82
C LEU A 276 14.22 -8.17 1.52
N GLY A 277 14.45 -6.97 2.07
CA GLY A 277 13.41 -6.15 2.66
C GLY A 277 13.37 -4.76 2.01
N ALA A 278 12.17 -4.21 1.81
CA ALA A 278 11.99 -2.82 1.40
C ALA A 278 11.01 -2.09 2.31
N ILE A 279 11.32 -0.82 2.57
CA ILE A 279 10.51 0.09 3.37
C ILE A 279 10.35 1.40 2.61
N ILE A 280 9.12 1.91 2.52
CA ILE A 280 8.88 3.31 2.16
C ILE A 280 8.78 4.14 3.44
N ILE A 281 9.54 5.23 3.52
CA ILE A 281 9.72 5.99 4.75
C ILE A 281 9.89 7.48 4.46
N GLN A 282 9.63 8.33 5.46
CA GLN A 282 9.99 9.75 5.36
C GLN A 282 11.50 9.92 5.21
N ASP A 283 11.88 10.79 4.30
CA ASP A 283 13.28 11.10 3.99
C ASP A 283 14.12 11.48 5.21
N SER A 284 13.48 12.10 6.21
CA SER A 284 14.14 12.47 7.46
C SER A 284 14.72 11.26 8.22
N ALA A 285 14.19 10.04 8.01
CA ALA A 285 14.75 8.82 8.58
C ALA A 285 16.18 8.57 8.09
N GLY A 286 16.41 8.71 6.78
CA GLY A 286 17.72 8.55 6.16
C GLY A 286 18.68 9.72 6.33
N SER A 287 18.18 10.90 6.74
CA SER A 287 18.99 12.11 6.95
C SER A 287 19.20 12.51 8.41
N GLY A 288 18.77 11.66 9.35
CA GLY A 288 19.23 11.69 10.73
C GLY A 288 18.18 11.68 11.84
N GLN A 289 16.91 11.44 11.53
CA GLN A 289 15.87 11.19 12.54
C GLN A 289 15.76 9.72 12.97
N ALA A 290 16.48 8.79 12.32
CA ALA A 290 16.48 7.36 12.65
C ALA A 290 17.88 6.79 12.90
N LEU A 291 18.78 7.58 13.49
CA LEU A 291 20.20 7.24 13.62
C LEU A 291 20.45 5.91 14.32
N LYS A 292 19.75 5.64 15.42
CA LYS A 292 19.97 4.44 16.22
C LYS A 292 19.55 3.23 15.42
N SER A 293 18.36 3.25 14.83
CA SER A 293 17.89 2.18 13.94
C SER A 293 18.82 1.98 12.74
N ASN A 294 19.21 3.05 12.03
CA ASN A 294 20.08 2.95 10.85
C ASN A 294 21.43 2.30 11.20
N VAL A 295 22.07 2.74 12.29
CA VAL A 295 23.35 2.17 12.74
C VAL A 295 23.19 0.69 13.14
N GLU A 296 22.14 0.33 13.88
CA GLU A 296 21.91 -1.06 14.27
C GLU A 296 21.58 -1.96 13.07
N ILE A 297 20.86 -1.44 12.07
CA ILE A 297 20.58 -2.16 10.83
C ILE A 297 21.90 -2.46 10.11
N LEU A 298 22.75 -1.45 9.85
CA LEU A 298 24.00 -1.62 9.10
C LEU A 298 25.00 -2.58 9.78
N LYS A 299 24.94 -2.76 11.10
CA LYS A 299 25.76 -3.74 11.83
C LYS A 299 25.46 -5.19 11.46
N LYS A 300 24.23 -5.49 11.03
CA LYS A 300 23.74 -6.87 10.80
C LYS A 300 23.21 -7.10 9.39
N HIS A 301 22.91 -6.02 8.66
CA HIS A 301 22.20 -5.98 7.39
C HIS A 301 22.87 -4.97 6.46
N SER A 302 22.60 -5.06 5.16
CA SER A 302 23.20 -4.20 4.15
C SER A 302 22.14 -3.35 3.47
N LEU A 303 22.34 -2.03 3.40
CA LEU A 303 21.59 -1.18 2.47
C LEU A 303 22.07 -1.48 1.05
N LEU A 304 21.14 -1.74 0.13
CA LEU A 304 21.41 -2.04 -1.28
C LEU A 304 21.02 -0.89 -2.20
N ALA A 305 19.91 -0.22 -1.89
CA ALA A 305 19.44 0.89 -2.69
C ALA A 305 18.57 1.87 -1.90
N SER A 306 18.54 3.10 -2.37
CA SER A 306 17.65 4.18 -1.96
C SER A 306 17.01 4.82 -3.18
N ILE A 307 15.69 4.86 -3.21
CA ILE A 307 14.90 5.37 -4.33
C ILE A 307 14.07 6.54 -3.81
N LYS A 308 14.41 7.74 -4.24
CA LYS A 308 13.73 8.97 -3.86
C LYS A 308 12.36 9.04 -4.53
N MET A 309 11.29 9.17 -3.76
CA MET A 309 9.92 9.17 -4.27
C MET A 309 9.36 10.59 -4.49
N PRO A 310 8.25 10.77 -5.21
CA PRO A 310 7.60 12.08 -5.33
C PRO A 310 7.13 12.64 -3.98
N THR A 311 7.27 13.95 -3.78
CA THR A 311 6.76 14.64 -2.56
C THR A 311 5.24 14.57 -2.40
N ASP A 312 4.53 14.38 -3.51
CA ASP A 312 3.07 14.35 -3.54
C ASP A 312 2.51 12.92 -3.52
N LEU A 313 3.35 11.90 -3.33
CA LEU A 313 2.98 10.48 -3.45
C LEU A 313 1.73 10.10 -2.64
N PHE A 314 1.61 10.66 -1.43
CA PHE A 314 0.54 10.40 -0.49
C PHE A 314 -0.51 11.52 -0.43
N MET A 315 -0.52 12.45 -1.38
CA MET A 315 -1.57 13.46 -1.47
C MET A 315 -2.89 12.84 -1.94
N PRO A 316 -4.04 13.33 -1.41
CA PRO A 316 -4.18 14.48 -0.52
C PRO A 316 -3.97 14.21 0.99
N GLN A 317 -3.73 12.97 1.41
CA GLN A 317 -3.68 12.57 2.82
C GLN A 317 -2.44 13.12 3.53
N ALA A 318 -1.28 13.11 2.87
CA ALA A 318 -0.02 13.66 3.40
C ALA A 318 0.86 14.23 2.29
N GLY A 319 1.42 15.43 2.51
CA GLY A 319 2.46 16.03 1.67
C GLY A 319 3.81 15.86 2.32
N VAL A 320 4.46 14.71 2.11
CA VAL A 320 5.73 14.36 2.75
C VAL A 320 6.70 13.80 1.72
N GLN A 321 7.96 14.21 1.83
CA GLN A 321 9.03 13.64 1.02
C GLN A 321 9.39 12.25 1.56
N THR A 322 9.34 11.25 0.70
CA THR A 322 9.63 9.85 1.06
C THR A 322 10.69 9.23 0.18
N SER A 323 11.29 8.16 0.67
CA SER A 323 12.23 7.32 -0.04
C SER A 323 11.91 5.84 0.21
N VAL A 324 12.19 4.99 -0.76
CA VAL A 324 12.19 3.53 -0.60
C VAL A 324 13.62 3.08 -0.35
N TYR A 325 13.85 2.39 0.77
CA TYR A 325 15.13 1.74 1.05
C TYR A 325 15.00 0.23 0.85
N ILE A 326 16.01 -0.37 0.23
CA ILE A 326 16.10 -1.82 0.02
C ILE A 326 17.30 -2.35 0.80
N PHE A 327 17.07 -3.38 1.60
CA PHE A 327 18.06 -4.02 2.46
C PHE A 327 18.21 -5.51 2.16
N LYS A 328 19.40 -6.03 2.47
CA LYS A 328 19.70 -7.47 2.52
C LYS A 328 19.84 -7.94 3.96
N ALA A 329 19.11 -8.99 4.32
CA ALA A 329 19.08 -9.52 5.67
C ALA A 329 20.31 -10.38 6.02
N HIS A 330 20.78 -10.28 7.27
CA HIS A 330 21.89 -11.04 7.84
C HIS A 330 23.22 -10.98 7.07
N GLU A 331 23.50 -9.86 6.42
CA GLU A 331 24.79 -9.52 5.83
C GLU A 331 25.16 -8.11 6.31
N PRO A 332 26.09 -7.95 7.28
CA PRO A 332 26.57 -6.65 7.73
C PRO A 332 27.00 -5.77 6.55
N HIS A 333 26.73 -4.47 6.64
CA HIS A 333 27.03 -3.57 5.54
C HIS A 333 28.54 -3.50 5.27
N ASP A 334 28.89 -3.74 4.01
CA ASP A 334 30.24 -3.62 3.50
C ASP A 334 30.43 -2.22 2.92
N TYR A 335 31.15 -1.37 3.64
CA TYR A 335 31.40 0.03 3.25
C TYR A 335 32.32 0.17 2.03
N GLU A 336 32.87 -0.94 1.51
CA GLU A 336 33.62 -0.99 0.25
C GLU A 336 32.74 -1.46 -0.92
N LYS A 337 31.45 -1.69 -0.70
CA LYS A 337 30.46 -1.95 -1.75
C LYS A 337 29.57 -0.73 -1.97
N PRO A 338 29.30 -0.33 -3.22
CA PRO A 338 28.43 0.80 -3.50
C PRO A 338 26.97 0.48 -3.19
N VAL A 339 26.24 1.52 -2.80
CA VAL A 339 24.78 1.55 -2.69
C VAL A 339 24.22 2.27 -3.93
N LYS A 340 23.06 1.81 -4.41
CA LYS A 340 22.38 2.42 -5.56
C LYS A 340 21.44 3.53 -5.10
N PHE A 341 21.63 4.74 -5.59
CA PHE A 341 20.76 5.89 -5.34
C PHE A 341 20.03 6.25 -6.62
N ILE A 342 18.70 6.31 -6.56
CA ILE A 342 17.86 6.57 -7.73
C ILE A 342 16.89 7.73 -7.44
N ASP A 343 16.87 8.74 -8.30
CA ASP A 343 15.90 9.83 -8.25
C ASP A 343 14.64 9.46 -9.04
N PHE A 344 13.56 9.15 -8.32
CA PHE A 344 12.25 8.83 -8.87
C PHE A 344 11.18 9.86 -8.47
N ARG A 345 11.59 11.10 -8.15
CA ARG A 345 10.66 12.20 -7.84
C ARG A 345 9.71 12.51 -8.99
N ASN A 346 10.15 12.31 -10.23
CA ASN A 346 9.31 12.37 -11.42
C ASN A 346 8.87 10.96 -11.83
N ASP A 347 7.80 10.48 -11.20
CA ASP A 347 7.22 9.17 -11.47
C ASP A 347 6.11 9.21 -12.55
N GLY A 348 5.90 10.38 -13.18
CA GLY A 348 4.93 10.58 -14.25
C GLY A 348 3.50 10.81 -13.80
N PHE A 349 3.24 10.90 -12.48
CA PHE A 349 1.97 11.30 -11.92
C PHE A 349 2.05 12.67 -11.25
N LYS A 350 0.91 13.38 -11.21
CA LYS A 350 0.70 14.53 -10.35
C LYS A 350 -0.52 14.30 -9.47
N ARG A 351 -0.32 14.35 -8.16
CA ARG A 351 -1.37 14.08 -7.16
C ARG A 351 -1.81 15.38 -6.52
N THR A 352 -3.11 15.61 -6.47
CA THR A 352 -3.70 16.82 -5.88
C THR A 352 -4.98 16.47 -5.13
N LYS A 353 -5.52 17.43 -4.37
CA LYS A 353 -6.87 17.30 -3.78
C LYS A 353 -7.97 17.06 -4.81
N ARG A 354 -7.75 17.43 -6.08
CA ARG A 354 -8.72 17.27 -7.17
C ARG A 354 -8.62 15.89 -7.86
N GLY A 355 -7.63 15.08 -7.50
CA GLY A 355 -7.41 13.76 -8.08
C GLY A 355 -5.98 13.53 -8.58
N LEU A 356 -5.81 12.41 -9.29
CA LEU A 356 -4.58 11.92 -9.89
C LEU A 356 -4.56 12.27 -11.37
N ASN A 357 -3.49 12.91 -11.85
CA ASN A 357 -3.27 13.20 -13.26
C ASN A 357 -2.00 12.52 -13.76
N GLU A 358 -2.04 12.00 -14.98
CA GLU A 358 -0.85 11.49 -15.68
C GLU A 358 -0.16 12.64 -16.41
N THR A 359 1.13 12.84 -16.17
CA THR A 359 1.90 13.95 -16.73
C THR A 359 3.09 13.51 -17.59
N SER A 360 3.64 12.31 -17.34
CA SER A 360 4.82 11.84 -18.07
C SER A 360 4.90 10.32 -18.13
N ASN A 361 3.89 9.69 -18.75
CA ASN A 361 3.83 8.25 -19.01
C ASN A 361 4.21 7.39 -17.77
N PRO A 362 3.39 7.46 -16.70
CA PRO A 362 3.71 6.81 -15.44
C PRO A 362 3.87 5.30 -15.58
N THR A 363 2.99 4.63 -16.33
CA THR A 363 3.08 3.17 -16.56
C THR A 363 4.48 2.75 -17.01
N LYS A 364 5.01 3.42 -18.04
CA LYS A 364 6.35 3.12 -18.57
C LYS A 364 7.46 3.48 -17.57
N ARG A 365 7.32 4.56 -16.80
CA ARG A 365 8.27 4.93 -15.75
C ARG A 365 8.37 3.88 -14.65
N TYR A 366 7.22 3.37 -14.19
CA TYR A 366 7.15 2.32 -13.18
C TYR A 366 7.70 0.97 -13.67
N GLU A 367 7.61 0.67 -14.98
CA GLU A 367 8.30 -0.49 -15.56
C GLU A 367 9.83 -0.27 -15.68
N GLU A 368 10.24 0.92 -16.10
CA GLU A 368 11.64 1.24 -16.39
C GLU A 368 12.48 1.48 -15.14
N ILE A 369 11.89 1.93 -14.02
CA ILE A 369 12.59 2.05 -12.73
C ILE A 369 13.08 0.68 -12.24
N ILE A 370 12.35 -0.40 -12.50
CA ILE A 370 12.80 -1.77 -12.19
C ILE A 370 14.05 -2.13 -13.00
N LYS A 371 14.13 -1.68 -14.26
CA LYS A 371 15.30 -1.89 -15.13
C LYS A 371 16.50 -1.07 -14.64
N ILE A 372 16.27 0.19 -14.24
CA ILE A 372 17.31 1.07 -13.67
C ILE A 372 17.85 0.47 -12.38
N TYR A 373 16.99 0.00 -11.47
CA TYR A 373 17.42 -0.69 -10.26
C TYR A 373 18.29 -1.91 -10.57
N LYS A 374 17.90 -2.74 -11.54
CA LYS A 374 18.62 -3.97 -11.90
C LYS A 374 19.96 -3.70 -12.59
N ALA A 375 20.00 -2.78 -13.56
CA ALA A 375 21.13 -2.62 -14.48
C ALA A 375 21.92 -1.31 -14.31
N GLY A 376 21.47 -0.39 -13.45
CA GLY A 376 22.09 0.91 -13.24
C GLY A 376 22.19 1.71 -14.54
N LEU A 377 23.37 2.28 -14.81
CA LEU A 377 23.65 3.04 -16.04
C LEU A 377 23.53 2.19 -17.32
N ASN A 378 23.57 0.86 -17.22
CA ASN A 378 23.38 -0.05 -18.36
C ASN A 378 21.90 -0.36 -18.65
N ALA A 379 20.96 0.28 -17.94
CA ALA A 379 19.55 0.04 -18.11
C ALA A 379 19.05 0.48 -19.50
N LYS A 380 18.34 -0.43 -20.17
CA LYS A 380 17.70 -0.16 -21.46
C LYS A 380 16.33 0.49 -21.23
N VAL A 381 16.32 1.82 -21.18
CA VAL A 381 15.13 2.64 -20.90
C VAL A 381 14.96 3.79 -21.90
N SER A 382 13.80 4.43 -21.88
CA SER A 382 13.49 5.54 -22.78
C SER A 382 14.33 6.79 -22.48
N LYS A 383 15.23 7.16 -23.40
CA LYS A 383 16.01 8.41 -23.30
C LYS A 383 15.11 9.65 -23.23
N GLU A 384 13.96 9.62 -23.89
CA GLU A 384 12.98 10.72 -23.84
C GLU A 384 12.37 10.91 -22.44
N LEU A 385 12.15 9.82 -21.70
CA LEU A 385 11.53 9.90 -20.37
C LEU A 385 12.55 10.23 -19.26
N TRP A 386 13.77 9.68 -19.38
CA TRP A 386 14.76 9.72 -18.30
C TRP A 386 15.91 10.70 -18.54
N GLY A 387 16.09 11.20 -19.77
CA GLY A 387 17.25 12.01 -20.12
C GLY A 387 18.56 11.24 -19.92
N ALA A 388 19.56 11.90 -19.33
CA ALA A 388 20.84 11.30 -18.99
C ALA A 388 20.72 10.54 -17.66
N LEU A 389 20.95 9.22 -17.68
CA LEU A 389 20.78 8.35 -16.50
C LEU A 389 21.70 8.73 -15.35
N GLU A 390 22.87 9.28 -15.63
CA GLU A 390 23.85 9.77 -14.66
C GLU A 390 23.29 10.88 -13.76
N THR A 391 22.21 11.55 -14.20
CA THR A 391 21.54 12.60 -13.40
C THR A 391 20.53 12.05 -12.39
N ILE A 392 20.05 10.82 -12.60
CA ILE A 392 19.02 10.19 -11.78
C ILE A 392 19.48 8.88 -11.14
N TYR A 393 20.66 8.38 -11.47
CA TYR A 393 21.25 7.16 -10.93
C TYR A 393 22.69 7.39 -10.50
N ILE A 394 23.00 7.04 -9.25
CA ILE A 394 24.33 7.15 -8.67
C ILE A 394 24.64 5.86 -7.92
N GLU A 395 25.84 5.31 -8.13
CA GLU A 395 26.43 4.31 -7.25
C GLU A 395 27.50 5.01 -6.42
N ASP A 396 27.32 5.02 -5.10
CA ASP A 396 28.25 5.68 -4.18
C ASP A 396 28.32 4.92 -2.84
N PHE A 397 29.34 5.21 -2.05
CA PHE A 397 29.52 4.62 -0.73
C PHE A 397 28.78 5.44 0.32
N ILE A 398 28.20 4.77 1.31
CA ILE A 398 27.72 5.43 2.52
C ILE A 398 28.83 5.50 3.56
N ALA A 399 28.79 6.53 4.41
CA ALA A 399 29.82 6.75 5.41
C ALA A 399 29.73 5.75 6.58
N LYS A 400 30.90 5.41 7.16
CA LYS A 400 30.97 4.62 8.38
C LYS A 400 30.37 5.42 9.56
N PRO A 401 29.61 4.80 10.48
CA PRO A 401 29.01 5.48 11.63
C PRO A 401 29.99 6.25 12.53
N ARG A 402 31.28 5.90 12.51
CA ARG A 402 32.36 6.55 13.28
C ARG A 402 33.00 7.75 12.56
N GLU A 403 32.72 7.96 11.28
CA GLU A 403 33.32 9.00 10.43
C GLU A 403 32.32 10.14 10.18
N ASN A 404 32.06 11.00 11.16
CA ASN A 404 31.32 12.29 11.07
C ASN A 404 30.01 12.36 10.23
N LYS A 405 29.42 11.23 9.84
CA LYS A 405 28.15 11.06 9.15
C LYS A 405 27.51 9.79 9.71
N HIS A 406 26.66 9.97 10.71
CA HIS A 406 26.08 8.89 11.52
C HIS A 406 25.01 8.05 10.78
N ALA A 407 25.31 7.45 9.63
CA ALA A 407 24.29 6.82 8.78
C ALA A 407 23.13 7.79 8.44
N LYS A 408 23.54 8.99 8.00
CA LYS A 408 22.68 10.15 7.63
C LYS A 408 22.64 10.40 6.12
N ASP A 409 23.27 9.53 5.35
CA ASP A 409 23.46 9.59 3.92
C ASP A 409 22.74 8.43 3.24
N PHE A 410 21.52 8.10 3.67
CA PHE A 410 20.71 7.09 2.97
C PHE A 410 19.96 7.68 1.79
N ASN A 411 19.96 9.00 1.59
CA ASN A 411 19.12 9.66 0.58
C ASN A 411 19.94 10.12 -0.62
N PHE A 412 19.29 10.13 -1.79
CA PHE A 412 19.88 10.52 -3.07
C PHE A 412 20.64 11.86 -3.01
N GLU A 413 20.09 12.89 -2.37
CA GLU A 413 20.72 14.22 -2.30
C GLU A 413 22.08 14.22 -1.60
N ALA A 414 22.36 13.27 -0.71
CA ALA A 414 23.66 13.17 -0.03
C ALA A 414 24.78 12.72 -0.98
N HIS A 415 24.43 12.11 -2.11
CA HIS A 415 25.33 11.53 -3.11
C HIS A 415 25.30 12.28 -4.44
N GLN A 416 24.37 13.22 -4.60
CA GLN A 416 24.32 14.08 -5.76
C GLN A 416 25.54 15.01 -5.77
N LYS A 417 26.38 14.88 -6.79
CA LYS A 417 27.49 15.80 -7.06
C LYS A 417 26.92 17.10 -7.59
N ASN A 418 26.49 17.97 -6.70
CA ASN A 418 26.13 19.33 -7.07
C ASN A 418 27.40 20.07 -7.48
N ASP A 419 27.51 20.45 -8.74
CA ASP A 419 28.48 21.47 -9.13
C ASP A 419 28.03 22.77 -8.46
N THR A 420 28.62 23.09 -7.32
CA THR A 420 28.28 24.29 -6.54
C THR A 420 28.68 25.58 -7.27
N LYS A 421 29.26 25.48 -8.47
CA LYS A 421 29.53 26.61 -9.35
C LYS A 421 28.23 26.96 -10.09
N PRO A 422 27.58 28.11 -9.80
CA PRO A 422 26.42 28.55 -10.54
C PRO A 422 26.76 28.64 -12.02
N GLU A 423 25.96 28.04 -12.90
CA GLU A 423 26.11 28.30 -14.33
C GLU A 423 25.82 29.78 -14.60
N LEU A 424 26.55 30.39 -15.52
CA LEU A 424 26.35 31.79 -15.90
C LEU A 424 24.89 32.07 -16.30
N LYS A 425 24.20 31.06 -16.82
CA LYS A 425 22.78 31.13 -17.20
C LYS A 425 21.85 31.24 -15.98
N ASP A 426 22.09 30.47 -14.93
CA ASP A 426 21.30 30.54 -13.70
C ASP A 426 21.53 31.87 -12.98
N PHE A 427 22.79 32.33 -12.92
CA PHE A 427 23.10 33.67 -12.40
C PHE A 427 22.35 34.76 -13.18
N LYS A 428 22.39 34.73 -14.52
CA LYS A 428 21.65 35.67 -15.37
C LYS A 428 20.14 35.62 -15.13
N ARG A 429 19.56 34.42 -14.96
CA ARG A 429 18.13 34.26 -14.67
C ARG A 429 17.76 34.88 -13.33
N THR A 430 18.52 34.59 -12.26
CA THR A 430 18.28 35.18 -10.93
C THR A 430 18.37 36.70 -10.96
N ILE A 431 19.34 37.27 -11.69
CA ILE A 431 19.44 38.73 -11.87
C ILE A 431 18.24 39.26 -12.66
N ALA A 432 17.81 38.60 -13.73
CA ALA A 432 16.66 39.00 -14.53
C ALA A 432 15.34 38.96 -13.74
N ASP A 433 15.13 37.92 -12.93
CA ASP A 433 13.95 37.77 -12.06
C ASP A 433 13.93 38.86 -10.98
N TYR A 434 15.08 39.14 -10.36
CA TYR A 434 15.21 40.20 -9.36
C TYR A 434 14.95 41.59 -9.95
N LEU A 435 15.55 41.91 -11.11
CA LEU A 435 15.31 43.17 -11.80
C LEU A 435 13.84 43.31 -12.22
N SER A 436 13.21 42.23 -12.68
CA SER A 436 11.79 42.22 -13.06
C SER A 436 10.88 42.47 -11.85
N TYR A 437 11.24 41.93 -10.68
CA TYR A 437 10.59 42.23 -9.42
C TYR A 437 10.75 43.70 -9.02
N GLU A 438 11.96 44.26 -9.06
CA GLU A 438 12.22 45.67 -8.75
C GLU A 438 11.47 46.63 -9.68
N VAL A 439 11.51 46.38 -10.99
CA VAL A 439 10.72 47.15 -11.97
C VAL A 439 9.23 47.04 -11.68
N GLY A 440 8.75 45.85 -11.29
CA GLY A 440 7.37 45.63 -10.86
C GLY A 440 6.98 46.42 -9.62
N LEU A 441 7.89 46.61 -8.65
CA LEU A 441 7.66 47.45 -7.48
C LEU A 441 7.59 48.93 -7.85
N ILE A 442 8.50 49.41 -8.72
CA ILE A 442 8.52 50.79 -9.21
C ILE A 442 7.23 51.12 -9.97
N LEU A 443 6.78 50.24 -10.88
CA LEU A 443 5.54 50.41 -11.62
C LEU A 443 4.29 50.44 -10.71
N LYS A 444 4.37 49.86 -9.52
CA LYS A 444 3.30 49.84 -8.52
C LYS A 444 3.42 50.96 -7.48
N ASN A 445 4.38 51.89 -7.61
CA ASN A 445 4.71 52.90 -6.59
C ASN A 445 4.97 52.30 -5.20
N GLN A 446 5.53 51.10 -5.15
CA GLN A 446 5.91 50.42 -3.90
C GLN A 446 7.42 50.53 -3.74
N THR A 447 7.88 50.94 -2.56
CA THR A 447 9.31 50.97 -2.26
C THR A 447 9.79 49.54 -1.98
N PRO A 448 10.94 49.09 -2.51
CA PRO A 448 11.52 47.81 -2.13
C PRO A 448 11.75 47.75 -0.63
N PRO A 449 11.48 46.60 0.04
CA PRO A 449 11.88 46.42 1.43
C PRO A 449 13.40 46.55 1.54
N LYS A 450 13.86 47.33 2.53
CA LYS A 450 15.28 47.56 2.82
C LYS A 450 16.02 46.29 3.21
#